data_AF-A0A958IS06-F1
#
_entry.id   AF-A0A958IS06-F1
#
_cell.length_a   1.000
_cell.length_b   1.000
_cell.length_c   1.000
_cell.angle_alpha   90.00
_cell.angle_beta   90.00
_cell.angle_gamma   90.00
#
_symmetry.space_group_name_H-M   'P 1'
#
loop_
_entity.id
_entity.type
_entity.pdbx_description
1 polymer ?
#
loop_
_entity_poly.entity_id
_entity_poly.type
_entity_poly.pdbx_seq_one_letter_code
_entity_poly.pdbx_strand_id
1 'polypeptide(L)'
;MKKVTHNGQSYRLPGTLNRFQERLYLHLIDWKRKHLTEAAGTFRNQVYDAMLPASLAKQWVLLYPGIREMLAEHRRRFQFRIHKFFNHMASSQVANINLFLPLLQHAQASAILARLKPDLARLATEQLDHGYRIEFWDEPFGVLGDKDKFSGTDADLAIAYYNHSGELCLWLIEHKLSEPEFTICGGYKSKNRKGNPRYDCGKPFDELVANPSACYYHAAKGFNYWKLTAAHREFFPNHAAHPGCPFRGGMNQLWRNQLLALAIEQDERQPYRQVTFSVVRHPENRALDKTLAEYQQLIARHPKFTSFTSADVLAAAAGIDDELQRWISWYRGLYNLPEESR
;
A
#
# COMPACT_ATOMS: atom_id res chain seq x y z
N MET A 1 -3.12 23.06 13.21
CA MET A 1 -2.69 21.98 14.14
C MET A 1 -3.36 22.21 15.49
N LYS A 2 -3.94 21.16 16.08
CA LYS A 2 -4.48 21.16 17.44
C LYS A 2 -3.30 21.01 18.40
N LYS A 3 -3.22 21.86 19.43
CA LYS A 3 -2.29 21.64 20.55
C LYS A 3 -3.00 20.76 21.58
N VAL A 4 -2.36 19.68 22.00
CA VAL A 4 -2.86 18.80 23.06
C VAL A 4 -1.78 18.58 24.10
N THR A 5 -2.19 18.42 25.35
CA THR A 5 -1.30 18.03 26.45
C THR A 5 -1.60 16.59 26.84
N HIS A 6 -0.59 15.74 26.85
CA HIS A 6 -0.68 14.35 27.28
C HIS A 6 0.51 14.02 28.18
N ASN A 7 0.26 13.51 29.38
CA ASN A 7 1.28 13.22 30.40
C ASN A 7 2.26 14.39 30.64
N GLY A 8 1.74 15.61 30.73
CA GLY A 8 2.54 16.82 30.96
C GLY A 8 3.32 17.34 29.74
N GLN A 9 3.33 16.62 28.63
CA GLN A 9 3.99 17.06 27.39
C GLN A 9 3.00 17.67 26.40
N SER A 10 3.45 18.66 25.64
CA SER A 10 2.65 19.31 24.58
C SER A 10 2.94 18.73 23.20
N TYR A 11 1.89 18.57 22.41
CA TYR A 11 1.94 18.00 21.06
C TYR A 11 1.14 18.84 20.07
N ARG A 12 1.62 18.93 18.83
CA ARG A 12 0.91 19.51 17.68
C ARG A 12 0.40 18.37 16.80
N LEU A 13 -0.90 18.14 16.84
CA LEU A 13 -1.58 17.08 16.08
C LEU A 13 -2.49 17.63 14.97
N PRO A 14 -2.76 16.86 13.91
CA PRO A 14 -3.86 17.14 12.99
C PRO A 14 -5.21 17.22 13.73
N GLY A 15 -6.15 18.01 13.22
CA GLY A 15 -7.42 18.28 13.91
C GLY A 15 -8.48 17.19 13.81
N THR A 16 -8.31 16.20 12.92
CA THR A 16 -9.34 15.23 12.54
C THR A 16 -8.89 13.78 12.68
N LEU A 17 -8.06 13.49 13.69
CA LEU A 17 -7.59 12.13 13.95
C LEU A 17 -8.67 11.31 14.68
N ASN A 18 -8.83 10.04 14.28
CA ASN A 18 -9.56 9.07 15.09
C ASN A 18 -8.71 8.62 16.29
N ARG A 19 -9.30 7.86 17.23
CA ARG A 19 -8.60 7.42 18.46
C ARG A 19 -7.31 6.64 18.18
N PHE A 20 -7.30 5.73 17.21
CA PHE A 20 -6.10 4.97 16.85
C PHE A 20 -5.01 5.89 16.30
N GLN A 21 -5.37 6.75 15.35
CA GLN A 21 -4.44 7.71 14.76
C GLN A 21 -3.86 8.66 15.81
N GLU A 22 -4.67 9.16 16.74
CA GLU A 22 -4.18 10.04 17.82
C GLU A 22 -3.14 9.33 18.68
N ARG A 23 -3.40 8.10 19.12
CA ARG A 23 -2.43 7.29 19.89
C ARG A 23 -1.15 7.05 19.11
N LEU A 24 -1.27 6.61 17.85
CA LEU A 24 -0.10 6.33 17.01
C LEU A 24 0.73 7.61 16.77
N TYR A 25 0.08 8.77 16.56
CA TYR A 25 0.79 10.03 16.39
C TYR A 25 1.56 10.46 17.64
N LEU A 26 0.93 10.35 18.83
CA LEU A 26 1.61 10.65 20.09
C LEU A 26 2.86 9.78 20.25
N HIS A 27 2.70 8.46 20.07
CA HIS A 27 3.80 7.51 20.11
C HIS A 27 4.92 7.84 19.12
N LEU A 28 4.57 8.10 17.85
CA LEU A 28 5.55 8.40 16.80
C LEU A 28 6.32 9.70 17.07
N ILE A 29 5.67 10.70 17.68
CA ILE A 29 6.32 11.94 18.10
C ILE A 29 7.31 11.67 19.24
N ASP A 30 6.90 10.89 20.24
CA ASP A 30 7.77 10.55 21.38
C ASP A 30 8.95 9.69 20.96
N TRP A 31 8.71 8.70 20.10
CA TRP A 31 9.76 7.89 19.51
C TRP A 31 10.77 8.77 18.76
N LYS A 32 10.29 9.70 17.93
CA LYS A 32 11.15 10.66 17.22
C LYS A 32 11.97 11.50 18.21
N ARG A 33 11.35 12.07 19.24
CA ARG A 33 12.03 12.90 20.26
C ARG A 33 13.15 12.13 20.94
N LYS A 34 12.88 10.88 21.32
CA LYS A 34 13.80 10.00 22.03
C LYS A 34 14.96 9.51 21.15
N HIS A 35 14.69 9.15 19.90
CA HIS A 35 15.65 8.40 19.07
C HIS A 35 16.28 9.22 17.94
N LEU A 36 15.67 10.33 17.52
CA LEU A 36 16.14 11.11 16.36
C LEU A 36 16.38 12.58 16.70
N THR A 37 15.34 13.29 17.15
CA THR A 37 15.40 14.72 17.46
C THR A 37 14.12 15.23 18.11
N GLU A 38 14.25 16.20 19.02
CA GLU A 38 13.12 16.97 19.53
C GLU A 38 12.62 18.04 18.56
N ALA A 39 13.46 18.46 17.59
CA ALA A 39 13.13 19.54 16.68
C ALA A 39 11.98 19.14 15.73
N ALA A 40 10.99 20.02 15.59
CA ALA A 40 9.86 19.82 14.70
C ALA A 40 10.21 20.13 13.23
N GLY A 41 9.49 19.50 12.30
CA GLY A 41 9.55 19.80 10.88
C GLY A 41 8.51 20.84 10.48
N THR A 42 8.63 21.37 9.26
CA THR A 42 7.68 22.33 8.71
C THR A 42 7.14 21.90 7.36
N PHE A 43 5.86 22.19 7.13
CA PHE A 43 5.22 21.97 5.85
C PHE A 43 4.18 23.08 5.59
N ARG A 44 4.29 23.77 4.44
CA ARG A 44 3.45 24.95 4.10
C ARG A 44 3.36 25.96 5.25
N ASN A 45 4.52 26.35 5.79
CA ASN A 45 4.66 27.30 6.90
C ASN A 45 3.98 26.89 8.22
N GLN A 46 3.52 25.64 8.34
CA GLN A 46 3.00 25.09 9.58
C GLN A 46 4.02 24.13 10.20
N VAL A 47 4.10 24.13 11.53
CA VAL A 47 5.04 23.30 12.29
C VAL A 47 4.37 22.00 12.72
N TYR A 48 5.06 20.87 12.51
CA TYR A 48 4.58 19.52 12.76
C TYR A 48 5.57 18.74 13.62
N ASP A 49 5.13 18.28 14.79
CA ASP A 49 5.99 17.49 15.68
C ASP A 49 6.33 16.13 15.10
N ALA A 50 5.38 15.53 14.37
CA ALA A 50 5.52 14.25 13.67
C ALA A 50 6.27 14.36 12.33
N MET A 51 6.84 15.51 11.98
CA MET A 51 7.65 15.67 10.76
C MET A 51 9.12 15.87 11.12
N LEU A 52 10.04 15.24 10.39
CA LEU A 52 11.46 15.49 10.59
C LEU A 52 11.85 16.91 10.15
N PRO A 53 12.79 17.58 10.85
CA PRO A 53 13.35 18.84 10.38
C PRO A 53 14.13 18.64 9.08
N ALA A 54 14.25 19.69 8.27
CA ALA A 54 14.88 19.64 6.95
C ALA A 54 16.32 19.12 6.98
N SER A 55 17.06 19.36 8.07
CA SER A 55 18.42 18.86 8.28
C SER A 55 18.52 17.34 8.31
N LEU A 56 17.51 16.65 8.86
CA LEU A 56 17.44 15.19 8.95
C LEU A 56 16.67 14.55 7.79
N ALA A 57 15.74 15.28 7.18
CA ALA A 57 14.89 14.81 6.09
C ALA A 57 15.66 14.25 4.88
N LYS A 58 16.90 14.72 4.65
CA LYS A 58 17.76 14.26 3.55
C LYS A 58 18.59 13.02 3.88
N GLN A 59 18.64 12.62 5.15
CA GLN A 59 19.52 11.56 5.66
C GLN A 59 18.81 10.20 5.80
N TRP A 60 17.52 10.14 5.46
CA TRP A 60 16.67 8.94 5.57
C TRP A 60 16.71 8.25 6.94
N VAL A 61 16.80 9.06 8.00
CA VAL A 61 16.94 8.57 9.39
C VAL A 61 15.73 7.77 9.90
N LEU A 62 14.58 7.88 9.24
CA LEU A 62 13.38 7.10 9.55
C LEU A 62 13.43 5.66 9.02
N LEU A 63 14.33 5.37 8.09
CA LEU A 63 14.56 4.00 7.62
C LEU A 63 15.36 3.21 8.65
N TYR A 64 15.03 1.92 8.76
CA TYR A 64 15.86 0.97 9.50
C TYR A 64 17.31 1.08 8.98
N PRO A 65 18.32 1.23 9.85
CA PRO A 65 19.69 1.53 9.40
C PRO A 65 20.23 0.55 8.35
N GLY A 66 19.95 -0.75 8.50
CA GLY A 66 20.46 -1.81 7.64
C GLY A 66 19.97 -1.80 6.18
N ILE A 67 18.95 -0.99 5.83
CA ILE A 67 18.37 -0.98 4.48
C ILE A 67 18.63 0.30 3.68
N ARG A 68 19.34 1.29 4.24
CA ARG A 68 19.48 2.62 3.62
C ARG A 68 20.26 2.58 2.32
N GLU A 69 21.42 1.93 2.33
CA GLU A 69 22.30 1.82 1.15
C GLU A 69 21.61 1.03 0.03
N MET A 70 20.96 -0.06 0.40
CA MET A 70 20.19 -0.89 -0.50
C MET A 70 19.01 -0.14 -1.13
N LEU A 71 18.23 0.61 -0.35
CA LEU A 71 17.17 1.45 -0.93
C LEU A 71 17.75 2.49 -1.90
N ALA A 72 18.93 3.03 -1.61
CA ALA A 72 19.61 3.98 -2.48
C ALA A 72 20.08 3.33 -3.80
N GLU A 73 20.56 2.08 -3.76
CA GLU A 73 20.89 1.29 -4.96
C GLU A 73 19.61 0.93 -5.74
N HIS A 74 18.60 0.40 -5.07
CA HIS A 74 17.30 0.08 -5.67
C HIS A 74 16.75 1.27 -6.45
N ARG A 75 16.74 2.46 -5.83
CA ARG A 75 16.22 3.68 -6.45
C ARG A 75 17.07 4.19 -7.63
N ARG A 76 18.37 3.86 -7.68
CA ARG A 76 19.23 4.19 -8.83
C ARG A 76 18.88 3.34 -10.05
N ARG A 77 18.53 2.07 -9.84
CA ARG A 77 18.14 1.12 -10.90
C ARG A 77 16.67 1.29 -11.31
N PHE A 78 15.79 1.40 -10.33
CA PHE A 78 14.34 1.51 -10.48
C PHE A 78 13.87 2.80 -9.82
N GLN A 79 13.80 3.86 -10.63
CA GLN A 79 13.35 5.14 -10.12
C GLN A 79 11.88 5.04 -9.69
N PHE A 80 11.62 5.36 -8.42
CA PHE A 80 10.26 5.51 -7.91
C PHE A 80 10.06 6.87 -7.24
N ARG A 81 8.79 7.26 -7.13
CA ARG A 81 8.39 8.54 -6.58
C ARG A 81 8.47 8.51 -5.05
N ILE A 82 9.34 9.34 -4.49
CA ILE A 82 9.32 9.60 -3.05
C ILE A 82 8.09 10.44 -2.72
N HIS A 83 7.24 9.94 -1.84
CA HIS A 83 6.04 10.63 -1.42
C HIS A 83 6.37 11.93 -0.69
N LYS A 84 5.52 12.93 -0.89
CA LYS A 84 5.65 14.24 -0.27
C LYS A 84 5.79 14.19 1.26
N PHE A 85 5.19 13.19 1.89
CA PHE A 85 5.22 12.96 3.33
C PHE A 85 6.16 11.83 3.74
N PHE A 86 7.15 11.47 2.91
CA PHE A 86 8.15 10.44 3.23
C PHE A 86 8.83 10.68 4.59
N ASN A 87 9.14 11.94 4.90
CA ASN A 87 9.79 12.36 6.15
C ASN A 87 8.82 12.64 7.30
N HIS A 88 7.55 12.27 7.14
CA HIS A 88 6.58 12.26 8.22
C HIS A 88 6.67 10.92 8.97
N MET A 89 6.66 10.92 10.30
CA MET A 89 6.81 9.71 11.11
C MET A 89 5.73 8.66 10.79
N ALA A 90 4.52 9.10 10.41
CA ALA A 90 3.42 8.25 9.96
C ALA A 90 3.40 8.00 8.43
N SER A 91 4.56 7.98 7.77
CA SER A 91 4.68 7.70 6.34
C SER A 91 4.43 6.22 6.04
N SER A 92 3.36 5.90 5.31
CA SER A 92 3.07 4.52 4.88
C SER A 92 4.10 3.97 3.89
N GLN A 93 4.66 4.81 3.01
CA GLN A 93 5.74 4.39 2.11
C GLN A 93 6.97 3.95 2.90
N VAL A 94 7.34 4.70 3.94
CA VAL A 94 8.48 4.34 4.80
C VAL A 94 8.16 3.11 5.65
N ALA A 95 6.94 3.01 6.17
CA ALA A 95 6.51 1.84 6.93
C ALA A 95 6.50 0.55 6.10
N ASN A 96 6.10 0.61 4.83
CA ASN A 96 6.18 -0.50 3.89
C ASN A 96 7.64 -0.93 3.65
N ILE A 97 8.50 0.05 3.35
CA ILE A 97 9.93 -0.18 3.10
C ILE A 97 10.60 -0.81 4.32
N ASN A 98 10.34 -0.25 5.51
CA ASN A 98 10.85 -0.76 6.78
C ASN A 98 10.32 -2.16 7.14
N LEU A 99 9.15 -2.55 6.61
CA LEU A 99 8.52 -3.83 6.91
C LEU A 99 9.10 -4.96 6.05
N PHE A 100 9.36 -4.69 4.77
CA PHE A 100 9.68 -5.76 3.82
C PHE A 100 11.14 -5.85 3.41
N LEU A 101 11.88 -4.74 3.29
CA LEU A 101 13.26 -4.80 2.78
C LEU A 101 14.20 -5.65 3.64
N PRO A 102 14.14 -5.59 4.99
CA PRO A 102 14.97 -6.45 5.83
C PRO A 102 14.70 -7.94 5.59
N LEU A 103 13.45 -8.31 5.28
CA LEU A 103 13.07 -9.70 5.02
C LEU A 103 13.49 -10.17 3.64
N LEU A 104 13.30 -9.34 2.61
CA LEU A 104 13.59 -9.68 1.21
C LEU A 104 15.07 -9.96 0.94
N GLN A 105 15.93 -9.57 1.88
CA GLN A 105 17.39 -9.64 1.76
C GLN A 105 17.98 -10.68 2.71
N HIS A 106 17.13 -11.22 3.56
CA HIS A 106 17.51 -12.26 4.47
C HIS A 106 17.75 -13.57 3.73
N ALA A 107 18.74 -14.36 4.15
CA ALA A 107 19.01 -15.66 3.53
C ALA A 107 17.81 -16.61 3.58
N GLN A 108 16.92 -16.44 4.58
CA GLN A 108 15.69 -17.19 4.75
C GLN A 108 14.43 -16.49 4.20
N ALA A 109 14.57 -15.47 3.36
CA ALA A 109 13.45 -14.67 2.83
C ALA A 109 12.31 -15.54 2.28
N SER A 110 12.63 -16.54 1.44
CA SER A 110 11.64 -17.44 0.87
C SER A 110 10.85 -18.20 1.93
N ALA A 111 11.52 -18.74 2.95
CA ALA A 111 10.87 -19.50 4.03
C ALA A 111 9.97 -18.61 4.90
N ILE A 112 10.40 -17.37 5.15
CA ILE A 112 9.61 -16.39 5.90
C ILE A 112 8.37 -15.98 5.10
N LEU A 113 8.54 -15.59 3.84
CA LEU A 113 7.45 -15.12 2.99
C LEU A 113 6.45 -16.25 2.67
N ALA A 114 6.91 -17.51 2.59
CA ALA A 114 6.04 -18.67 2.44
C ALA A 114 5.03 -18.83 3.58
N ARG A 115 5.32 -18.32 4.79
CA ARG A 115 4.33 -18.32 5.90
C ARG A 115 3.15 -17.37 5.65
N LEU A 116 3.34 -16.35 4.81
CA LEU A 116 2.30 -15.38 4.42
C LEU A 116 1.67 -15.73 3.07
N LYS A 117 2.44 -16.32 2.17
CA LYS A 117 2.08 -16.72 0.80
C LYS A 117 2.45 -18.20 0.61
N PRO A 118 1.60 -19.16 1.02
CA PRO A 118 1.96 -20.59 1.12
C PRO A 118 2.42 -21.27 -0.18
N ASP A 119 1.99 -20.75 -1.33
CA ASP A 119 2.41 -21.22 -2.64
C ASP A 119 3.78 -20.68 -3.06
N LEU A 120 4.38 -19.74 -2.32
CA LEU A 120 5.74 -19.25 -2.57
C LEU A 120 6.76 -20.33 -2.19
N ALA A 121 7.45 -20.88 -3.20
CA ALA A 121 8.52 -21.86 -2.99
C ALA A 121 9.89 -21.19 -2.84
N ARG A 122 10.20 -20.25 -3.74
CA ARG A 122 11.44 -19.47 -3.70
C ARG A 122 11.28 -18.10 -4.33
N LEU A 123 12.00 -17.10 -3.82
CA LEU A 123 12.13 -15.82 -4.50
C LEU A 123 12.77 -15.99 -5.90
N ALA A 124 12.27 -15.22 -6.86
CA ALA A 124 12.81 -15.14 -8.21
C ALA A 124 13.84 -14.00 -8.26
N THR A 125 14.99 -14.19 -7.63
CA THR A 125 16.00 -13.15 -7.43
C THR A 125 16.60 -12.60 -8.73
N GLU A 126 16.43 -13.32 -9.84
CA GLU A 126 16.81 -12.88 -11.18
C GLU A 126 15.79 -11.94 -11.85
N GLN A 127 14.61 -11.77 -11.26
CA GLN A 127 13.58 -10.86 -11.73
C GLN A 127 13.62 -9.54 -10.94
N LEU A 128 13.12 -8.45 -11.55
CA LEU A 128 13.02 -7.12 -10.91
C LEU A 128 14.37 -6.66 -10.32
N ASP A 129 14.39 -6.16 -9.07
CA ASP A 129 15.60 -5.94 -8.28
C ASP A 129 15.69 -7.01 -7.20
N HIS A 130 16.44 -8.09 -7.45
CA HIS A 130 16.58 -9.19 -6.50
C HIS A 130 15.23 -9.82 -6.07
N GLY A 131 14.29 -9.92 -7.01
CA GLY A 131 12.98 -10.48 -6.79
C GLY A 131 11.94 -9.50 -6.25
N TYR A 132 12.22 -8.20 -6.15
CA TYR A 132 11.21 -7.22 -5.76
C TYR A 132 11.32 -5.86 -6.46
N ARG A 133 10.27 -5.05 -6.37
CA ARG A 133 10.28 -3.63 -6.77
C ARG A 133 9.35 -2.81 -5.89
N ILE A 134 9.84 -1.68 -5.40
CA ILE A 134 9.08 -0.73 -4.58
C ILE A 134 8.33 0.23 -5.49
N GLU A 135 7.08 0.58 -5.13
CA GLU A 135 6.18 1.38 -5.98
C GLU A 135 6.14 0.80 -7.40
N PHE A 136 5.70 -0.44 -7.51
CA PHE A 136 5.68 -1.18 -8.76
C PHE A 136 4.48 -0.76 -9.62
N TRP A 137 4.78 -0.50 -10.89
CA TRP A 137 3.84 -0.56 -11.99
C TRP A 137 4.47 -1.32 -13.16
N ASP A 138 3.63 -1.74 -14.10
CA ASP A 138 3.96 -2.65 -15.19
C ASP A 138 4.68 -1.95 -16.37
N GLU A 139 5.67 -1.10 -16.07
CA GLU A 139 6.54 -0.50 -17.07
C GLU A 139 7.28 -1.57 -17.91
N PRO A 140 7.41 -1.39 -19.24
CA PRO A 140 6.99 -0.24 -20.04
C PRO A 140 5.56 -0.32 -20.60
N PHE A 141 4.79 -1.35 -20.27
CA PHE A 141 3.52 -1.64 -20.93
C PHE A 141 2.37 -0.76 -20.46
N GLY A 142 2.31 -0.46 -19.16
CA GLY A 142 1.34 0.50 -18.59
C GLY A 142 -0.12 0.13 -18.88
N VAL A 143 -0.51 -1.13 -18.66
CA VAL A 143 -1.80 -1.74 -19.02
C VAL A 143 -3.01 -0.98 -18.50
N LEU A 144 -2.90 -0.32 -17.34
CA LEU A 144 -3.99 0.49 -16.78
C LEU A 144 -4.21 1.80 -17.54
N GLY A 145 -3.19 2.29 -18.26
CA GLY A 145 -3.23 3.56 -18.99
C GLY A 145 -3.36 4.78 -18.08
N ASP A 146 -3.05 4.66 -16.78
CA ASP A 146 -3.30 5.71 -15.78
C ASP A 146 -2.03 6.40 -15.27
N LYS A 147 -0.88 6.07 -15.85
CA LYS A 147 0.41 6.61 -15.48
C LYS A 147 0.66 7.97 -16.11
N ASP A 148 0.97 8.94 -15.26
CA ASP A 148 1.55 10.20 -15.67
C ASP A 148 2.66 10.64 -14.71
N LYS A 149 3.28 11.79 -15.00
CA LYS A 149 4.38 12.35 -14.19
C LYS A 149 3.99 12.58 -12.71
N PHE A 150 2.71 12.72 -12.39
CA PHE A 150 2.20 13.16 -11.08
C PHE A 150 1.30 12.14 -10.38
N SER A 151 0.82 11.11 -11.07
CA SER A 151 -0.19 10.16 -10.58
C SER A 151 -0.19 8.85 -11.37
N GLY A 152 -0.91 7.87 -10.86
CA GLY A 152 -1.08 6.54 -11.44
C GLY A 152 -1.29 5.51 -10.35
N THR A 153 -1.59 4.28 -10.75
CA THR A 153 -1.68 3.16 -9.81
C THR A 153 -0.32 2.51 -9.64
N ASP A 154 0.17 2.48 -8.41
CA ASP A 154 1.39 1.79 -7.99
C ASP A 154 0.99 0.81 -6.88
N ALA A 155 1.47 -0.43 -6.96
CA ALA A 155 1.52 -1.27 -5.78
C ALA A 155 2.73 -0.82 -4.94
N ASP A 156 2.57 -0.66 -3.63
CA ASP A 156 3.67 -0.21 -2.76
C ASP A 156 4.89 -1.16 -2.83
N LEU A 157 4.64 -2.45 -3.09
CA LEU A 157 5.67 -3.46 -3.31
C LEU A 157 5.18 -4.53 -4.30
N ALA A 158 6.05 -5.01 -5.17
CA ALA A 158 5.88 -6.25 -5.90
C ALA A 158 6.99 -7.24 -5.55
N ILE A 159 6.65 -8.52 -5.38
CA ILE A 159 7.58 -9.62 -5.10
C ILE A 159 7.41 -10.68 -6.18
N ALA A 160 8.47 -10.95 -6.95
CA ALA A 160 8.54 -12.02 -7.92
C ALA A 160 9.03 -13.31 -7.26
N TYR A 161 8.36 -14.43 -7.52
CA TYR A 161 8.67 -15.72 -6.91
C TYR A 161 8.30 -16.87 -7.83
N TYR A 162 8.87 -18.04 -7.56
CA TYR A 162 8.42 -19.29 -8.16
C TYR A 162 7.50 -20.02 -7.20
N ASN A 163 6.40 -20.53 -7.73
CA ASN A 163 5.53 -21.41 -6.97
C ASN A 163 6.10 -22.84 -6.88
N HIS A 164 5.42 -23.73 -6.15
CA HIS A 164 5.83 -25.14 -6.00
C HIS A 164 5.80 -25.94 -7.31
N SER A 165 5.11 -25.43 -8.35
CA SER A 165 5.10 -26.00 -9.70
C SER A 165 6.23 -25.44 -10.59
N GLY A 166 7.07 -24.53 -10.07
CA GLY A 166 8.13 -23.88 -10.84
C GLY A 166 7.64 -22.77 -11.77
N GLU A 167 6.39 -22.31 -11.64
CA GLU A 167 5.86 -21.21 -12.43
C GLU A 167 6.26 -19.86 -11.82
N LEU A 168 6.71 -18.93 -12.67
CA LEU A 168 7.03 -17.58 -12.24
C LEU A 168 5.75 -16.80 -11.94
N CYS A 169 5.67 -16.22 -10.75
CA CYS A 169 4.50 -15.53 -10.21
C CYS A 169 4.88 -14.14 -9.68
N LEU A 170 3.89 -13.25 -9.55
CA LEU A 170 4.06 -11.91 -9.01
C LEU A 170 3.07 -11.66 -7.87
N TRP A 171 3.55 -11.10 -6.78
CA TRP A 171 2.75 -10.72 -5.62
C TRP A 171 2.80 -9.22 -5.40
N LEU A 172 1.68 -8.55 -5.66
CA LEU A 172 1.49 -7.12 -5.43
C LEU A 172 1.00 -6.86 -4.02
N ILE A 173 1.54 -5.86 -3.36
CA ILE A 173 1.21 -5.48 -1.99
C ILE A 173 0.91 -3.98 -1.93
N GLU A 174 -0.20 -3.64 -1.28
CA GLU A 174 -0.50 -2.29 -0.81
C GLU A 174 -0.38 -2.25 0.72
N HIS A 175 0.29 -1.25 1.26
CA HIS A 175 0.51 -1.07 2.68
C HIS A 175 -0.24 0.16 3.23
N LYS A 176 -0.97 -0.03 4.32
CA LYS A 176 -1.69 1.03 5.05
C LYS A 176 -1.25 1.12 6.49
N LEU A 177 -0.60 2.22 6.87
CA LEU A 177 -0.19 2.44 8.25
C LEU A 177 -1.33 3.00 9.09
N SER A 178 -1.80 4.20 8.74
CA SER A 178 -2.70 5.00 9.60
C SER A 178 -3.87 5.62 8.85
N GLU A 179 -3.95 5.38 7.55
CA GLU A 179 -5.01 5.89 6.69
C GLU A 179 -6.38 5.41 7.20
N PRO A 180 -7.38 6.31 7.31
CA PRO A 180 -8.70 5.95 7.80
C PRO A 180 -9.56 5.28 6.71
N GLU A 181 -9.15 5.35 5.45
CA GLU A 181 -9.86 4.82 4.30
C GLU A 181 -8.89 4.63 3.13
N PHE A 182 -9.22 3.75 2.21
CA PHE A 182 -8.55 3.66 0.91
C PHE A 182 -8.87 4.89 0.02
N THR A 183 -8.12 5.07 -1.06
CA THR A 183 -8.28 6.28 -1.89
C THR A 183 -9.65 6.34 -2.55
N ILE A 184 -10.50 7.31 -2.16
CA ILE A 184 -11.77 7.61 -2.85
C ILE A 184 -11.49 7.95 -4.33
N CYS A 185 -12.34 7.43 -5.23
CA CYS A 185 -12.28 7.68 -6.67
C CYS A 185 -12.10 9.18 -7.02
N GLY A 186 -10.98 9.49 -7.68
CA GLY A 186 -10.68 10.83 -8.17
C GLY A 186 -11.64 11.29 -9.27
N GLY A 187 -12.14 10.36 -10.09
CA GLY A 187 -13.17 10.63 -11.10
C GLY A 187 -14.47 11.09 -10.46
N TYR A 188 -14.92 10.41 -9.41
CA TYR A 188 -16.12 10.78 -8.64
C TYR A 188 -15.98 12.18 -7.99
N LYS A 189 -14.81 12.47 -7.42
CA LYS A 189 -14.49 13.77 -6.78
C LYS A 189 -14.20 14.91 -7.77
N SER A 190 -13.92 14.60 -9.04
CA SER A 190 -13.50 15.56 -10.05
C SER A 190 -14.51 16.70 -10.22
N LYS A 191 -14.04 17.95 -10.18
CA LYS A 191 -14.88 19.12 -10.47
C LYS A 191 -15.40 19.09 -11.91
N ASN A 192 -14.58 18.61 -12.86
CA ASN A 192 -14.95 18.51 -14.28
C ASN A 192 -16.01 17.43 -14.54
N ARG A 193 -16.26 16.54 -13.57
CA ARG A 193 -17.39 15.61 -13.60
C ARG A 193 -18.68 16.27 -13.09
N LYS A 194 -18.60 17.11 -12.06
CA LYS A 194 -19.76 17.68 -11.37
C LYS A 194 -20.61 18.51 -12.34
N GLY A 195 -21.91 18.24 -12.39
CA GLY A 195 -22.86 18.95 -13.27
C GLY A 195 -22.91 18.46 -14.72
N ASN A 196 -22.05 17.50 -15.11
CA ASN A 196 -22.13 16.88 -16.43
C ASN A 196 -22.95 15.57 -16.34
N PRO A 197 -24.18 15.53 -16.89
CA PRO A 197 -25.07 14.37 -16.80
C PRO A 197 -24.55 13.14 -17.53
N ARG A 198 -23.54 13.29 -18.41
CA ARG A 198 -22.86 12.17 -19.06
C ARG A 198 -22.21 11.24 -18.04
N TYR A 199 -21.72 11.76 -16.91
CA TYR A 199 -20.96 10.99 -15.95
C TYR A 199 -21.77 10.64 -14.70
N ASP A 200 -22.22 9.39 -14.63
CA ASP A 200 -23.15 8.92 -13.62
C ASP A 200 -22.57 7.77 -12.79
N CYS A 201 -22.14 8.08 -11.56
CA CYS A 201 -21.68 7.08 -10.58
C CYS A 201 -22.85 6.42 -9.81
N GLY A 202 -24.09 6.76 -10.13
CA GLY A 202 -25.30 6.07 -9.69
C GLY A 202 -25.61 4.83 -10.51
N LYS A 203 -25.07 4.71 -11.73
CA LYS A 203 -25.25 3.51 -12.55
C LYS A 203 -24.67 2.26 -11.88
N PRO A 204 -25.39 1.13 -11.92
CA PRO A 204 -24.90 -0.15 -11.40
C PRO A 204 -23.74 -0.67 -12.24
N PHE A 205 -23.03 -1.65 -11.69
CA PHE A 205 -21.83 -2.25 -12.30
C PHE A 205 -22.06 -2.70 -13.74
N ASP A 206 -23.14 -3.43 -14.02
CA ASP A 206 -23.42 -3.97 -15.37
C ASP A 206 -23.65 -2.87 -16.41
N GLU A 207 -24.32 -1.79 -16.01
CA GLU A 207 -24.50 -0.64 -16.90
C GLU A 207 -23.18 0.08 -17.17
N LEU A 208 -22.27 0.12 -16.20
CA LEU A 208 -20.95 0.73 -16.37
C LEU A 208 -20.02 -0.15 -17.20
N VAL A 209 -20.18 -1.47 -17.15
CA VAL A 209 -19.49 -2.41 -18.07
C VAL A 209 -20.03 -2.26 -19.49
N ALA A 210 -21.35 -2.20 -19.67
CA ALA A 210 -21.98 -2.04 -20.98
C ALA A 210 -21.74 -0.66 -21.60
N ASN A 211 -21.68 0.39 -20.78
CA ASN A 211 -21.42 1.76 -21.20
C ASN A 211 -20.36 2.43 -20.30
N PRO A 212 -19.07 2.12 -20.52
CA PRO A 212 -17.99 2.67 -19.71
C PRO A 212 -17.84 4.19 -19.89
N SER A 213 -18.40 4.78 -20.96
CA SER A 213 -18.41 6.23 -21.17
C SER A 213 -19.23 7.01 -20.13
N ALA A 214 -20.06 6.33 -19.33
CA ALA A 214 -20.70 6.93 -18.17
C ALA A 214 -19.73 7.16 -16.99
N CYS A 215 -18.52 6.60 -17.03
CA CYS A 215 -17.47 6.84 -16.05
C CYS A 215 -16.48 7.91 -16.52
N TYR A 216 -16.23 8.92 -15.68
CA TYR A 216 -15.24 9.96 -15.95
C TYR A 216 -13.82 9.42 -16.20
N TYR A 217 -13.38 8.40 -15.45
CA TYR A 217 -12.06 7.81 -15.64
C TYR A 217 -11.90 7.18 -17.02
N HIS A 218 -12.96 6.62 -17.57
CA HIS A 218 -12.90 6.06 -18.90
C HIS A 218 -13.02 7.16 -19.97
N ALA A 219 -14.13 7.88 -20.00
CA ALA A 219 -14.43 8.82 -21.09
C ALA A 219 -13.52 10.06 -21.12
N ALA A 220 -13.16 10.62 -19.96
CA ALA A 220 -12.39 11.86 -19.90
C ALA A 220 -10.89 11.63 -19.66
N LYS A 221 -10.51 10.49 -19.07
CA LYS A 221 -9.11 10.18 -18.77
C LYS A 221 -8.52 9.06 -19.63
N GLY A 222 -9.34 8.29 -20.34
CA GLY A 222 -8.86 7.20 -21.20
C GLY A 222 -8.31 6.01 -20.43
N PHE A 223 -8.61 5.87 -19.14
CA PHE A 223 -8.09 4.77 -18.33
C PHE A 223 -8.79 3.45 -18.69
N ASN A 224 -8.03 2.34 -18.66
CA ASN A 224 -8.50 1.02 -19.07
C ASN A 224 -9.33 0.29 -18.02
N TYR A 225 -9.64 0.91 -16.87
CA TYR A 225 -10.21 0.21 -15.73
C TYR A 225 -11.51 -0.57 -16.05
N TRP A 226 -12.47 0.06 -16.74
CA TRP A 226 -13.73 -0.62 -17.09
C TRP A 226 -13.57 -1.63 -18.22
N LYS A 227 -12.62 -1.44 -19.13
CA LYS A 227 -12.26 -2.44 -20.15
C LYS A 227 -11.73 -3.72 -19.49
N LEU A 228 -10.80 -3.56 -18.55
CA LEU A 228 -10.25 -4.67 -17.78
C LEU A 228 -11.30 -5.29 -16.86
N THR A 229 -12.16 -4.49 -16.23
CA THR A 229 -13.28 -4.99 -15.43
C THR A 229 -14.25 -5.83 -16.26
N ALA A 230 -14.52 -5.43 -17.51
CA ALA A 230 -15.36 -6.21 -18.42
C ALA A 230 -14.71 -7.54 -18.82
N ALA A 231 -13.40 -7.53 -19.08
CA ALA A 231 -12.62 -8.74 -19.41
C ALA A 231 -12.47 -9.73 -18.23
N HIS A 232 -12.71 -9.25 -17.00
CA HIS A 232 -12.62 -10.01 -15.76
C HIS A 232 -13.91 -9.93 -14.94
N ARG A 233 -15.07 -9.93 -15.62
CA ARG A 233 -16.37 -9.72 -14.96
C ARG A 233 -16.63 -10.77 -13.89
N GLU A 234 -16.22 -12.00 -14.14
CA GLU A 234 -16.31 -13.16 -13.24
C GLU A 234 -15.53 -12.98 -11.94
N PHE A 235 -14.55 -12.07 -11.90
CA PHE A 235 -13.83 -11.73 -10.67
C PHE A 235 -14.69 -10.95 -9.67
N PHE A 236 -15.79 -10.34 -10.12
CA PHE A 236 -16.69 -9.51 -9.30
C PHE A 236 -18.10 -10.10 -9.22
N PRO A 237 -18.27 -11.39 -8.85
CA PRO A 237 -19.55 -12.10 -9.00
C PRO A 237 -20.70 -11.49 -8.18
N ASN A 238 -20.40 -10.75 -7.10
CA ASN A 238 -21.40 -10.14 -6.23
C ASN A 238 -21.63 -8.66 -6.55
N HIS A 239 -21.26 -8.19 -7.74
CA HIS A 239 -21.42 -6.78 -8.14
C HIS A 239 -22.86 -6.27 -8.06
N ALA A 240 -23.85 -7.16 -8.22
CA ALA A 240 -25.27 -6.83 -8.16
C ALA A 240 -25.75 -6.36 -6.78
N ALA A 241 -24.99 -6.62 -5.71
CA ALA A 241 -25.29 -6.13 -4.37
C ALA A 241 -25.13 -4.61 -4.22
N HIS A 242 -24.54 -3.93 -5.22
CA HIS A 242 -24.32 -2.49 -5.19
C HIS A 242 -25.26 -1.76 -6.15
N PRO A 243 -26.14 -0.86 -5.66
CA PRO A 243 -27.10 -0.14 -6.51
C PRO A 243 -26.48 0.91 -7.43
N GLY A 244 -25.16 1.16 -7.31
CA GLY A 244 -24.42 2.07 -8.17
C GLY A 244 -22.95 1.66 -8.23
N CYS A 245 -22.08 2.51 -8.78
CA CYS A 245 -20.66 2.21 -8.92
C CYS A 245 -20.03 1.83 -7.55
N PRO A 246 -19.59 0.56 -7.35
CA PRO A 246 -19.01 0.14 -6.08
C PRO A 246 -17.70 0.89 -5.80
N PHE A 247 -16.97 1.23 -6.87
CA PHE A 247 -15.65 1.84 -6.80
C PHE A 247 -15.66 3.36 -6.66
N ARG A 248 -16.82 4.01 -6.45
CA ARG A 248 -16.83 5.48 -6.25
C ARG A 248 -16.25 5.92 -4.90
N GLY A 249 -16.30 5.03 -3.90
CA GLY A 249 -15.85 5.24 -2.52
C GLY A 249 -14.46 4.67 -2.24
N GLY A 250 -14.25 4.17 -1.02
CA GLY A 250 -12.96 3.61 -0.56
C GLY A 250 -12.43 2.46 -1.42
N MET A 251 -13.30 1.62 -1.97
CA MET A 251 -12.89 0.44 -2.77
C MET A 251 -12.13 0.77 -4.07
N ASN A 252 -12.06 2.03 -4.52
CA ASN A 252 -11.38 2.39 -5.76
C ASN A 252 -9.90 1.99 -5.81
N GLN A 253 -9.16 2.10 -4.70
CA GLN A 253 -7.75 1.69 -4.69
C GLN A 253 -7.59 0.18 -4.82
N LEU A 254 -8.41 -0.57 -4.07
CA LEU A 254 -8.43 -2.04 -4.13
C LEU A 254 -8.75 -2.51 -5.55
N TRP A 255 -9.77 -1.91 -6.17
CA TRP A 255 -10.14 -2.17 -7.55
C TRP A 255 -8.99 -1.93 -8.52
N ARG A 256 -8.34 -0.76 -8.48
CA ARG A 256 -7.24 -0.45 -9.41
C ARG A 256 -6.04 -1.38 -9.23
N ASN A 257 -5.62 -1.68 -8.00
CA ASN A 257 -4.50 -2.58 -7.75
C ASN A 257 -4.84 -4.03 -8.16
N GLN A 258 -6.09 -4.47 -7.96
CA GLN A 258 -6.53 -5.77 -8.43
C GLN A 258 -6.57 -5.84 -9.97
N LEU A 259 -7.02 -4.77 -10.64
CA LEU A 259 -6.97 -4.70 -12.09
C LEU A 259 -5.53 -4.69 -12.62
N LEU A 260 -4.59 -4.06 -11.90
CA LEU A 260 -3.17 -4.14 -12.24
C LEU A 260 -2.69 -5.59 -12.20
N ALA A 261 -3.00 -6.32 -11.13
CA ALA A 261 -2.65 -7.74 -11.01
C ALA A 261 -3.24 -8.57 -12.15
N LEU A 262 -4.55 -8.47 -12.38
CA LEU A 262 -5.27 -9.22 -13.41
C LEU A 262 -4.76 -8.92 -14.81
N ALA A 263 -4.47 -7.65 -15.11
CA ALA A 263 -3.98 -7.24 -16.41
C ALA A 263 -2.54 -7.71 -16.68
N ILE A 264 -1.65 -7.71 -15.68
CA ILE A 264 -0.29 -8.26 -15.82
C ILE A 264 -0.36 -9.75 -16.10
N GLU A 265 -1.22 -10.49 -15.41
CA GLU A 265 -1.36 -11.94 -15.58
C GLU A 265 -1.84 -12.33 -16.98
N GLN A 266 -2.70 -11.52 -17.60
CA GLN A 266 -3.20 -11.77 -18.96
C GLN A 266 -2.28 -11.26 -20.06
N ASP A 267 -1.32 -10.39 -19.75
CA ASP A 267 -0.45 -9.78 -20.74
C ASP A 267 0.66 -10.76 -21.13
N GLU A 268 0.59 -11.33 -22.34
CA GLU A 268 1.59 -12.29 -22.86
C GLU A 268 3.01 -11.70 -22.95
N ARG A 269 3.16 -10.37 -22.86
CA ARG A 269 4.46 -9.69 -22.79
C ARG A 269 5.08 -9.75 -21.40
N GLN A 270 4.29 -10.07 -20.38
CA GLN A 270 4.72 -10.26 -19.01
C GLN A 270 5.02 -11.75 -18.76
N PRO A 271 6.08 -12.08 -18.01
CA PRO A 271 6.48 -13.48 -17.82
C PRO A 271 5.71 -14.19 -16.70
N TYR A 272 4.77 -13.51 -16.04
CA TYR A 272 4.14 -13.98 -14.82
C TYR A 272 2.90 -14.82 -15.12
N ARG A 273 2.93 -16.08 -14.67
CA ARG A 273 1.85 -17.04 -14.84
C ARG A 273 0.67 -16.79 -13.90
N GLN A 274 0.96 -16.29 -12.69
CA GLN A 274 -0.04 -15.92 -11.70
C GLN A 274 0.33 -14.59 -11.04
N VAL A 275 -0.66 -13.72 -10.87
CA VAL A 275 -0.48 -12.45 -10.18
C VAL A 275 -1.55 -12.27 -9.10
N THR A 276 -1.10 -12.07 -7.87
CA THR A 276 -1.98 -11.88 -6.70
C THR A 276 -1.80 -10.50 -6.10
N PHE A 277 -2.84 -9.98 -5.44
CA PHE A 277 -2.81 -8.69 -4.76
C PHE A 277 -3.14 -8.86 -3.27
N SER A 278 -2.36 -8.22 -2.40
CA SER A 278 -2.64 -8.21 -0.98
C SER A 278 -2.62 -6.81 -0.37
N VAL A 279 -3.38 -6.65 0.71
CA VAL A 279 -3.31 -5.49 1.58
C VAL A 279 -2.66 -5.85 2.91
N VAL A 280 -1.64 -5.09 3.27
CA VAL A 280 -1.00 -5.12 4.58
C VAL A 280 -1.38 -3.87 5.36
N ARG A 281 -1.73 -4.04 6.63
CA ARG A 281 -2.09 -2.90 7.47
C ARG A 281 -1.56 -3.01 8.88
N HIS A 282 -1.48 -1.87 9.56
CA HIS A 282 -1.27 -1.89 11.01
C HIS A 282 -2.41 -2.66 11.71
N PRO A 283 -2.13 -3.58 12.65
CA PRO A 283 -3.15 -4.42 13.30
C PRO A 283 -4.24 -3.61 14.04
N GLU A 284 -3.89 -2.45 14.59
CA GLU A 284 -4.87 -1.56 15.23
C GLU A 284 -5.63 -0.65 14.24
N ASN A 285 -5.28 -0.61 12.94
CA ASN A 285 -5.99 0.22 11.96
C ASN A 285 -7.30 -0.44 11.50
N ARG A 286 -8.30 -0.46 12.40
CA ARG A 286 -9.62 -1.05 12.15
C ARG A 286 -10.55 -0.19 11.30
N ALA A 287 -10.15 1.04 10.96
CA ALA A 287 -10.95 1.91 10.10
C ALA A 287 -11.17 1.31 8.70
N LEU A 288 -10.26 0.44 8.25
CA LEU A 288 -10.31 -0.22 6.95
C LEU A 288 -11.14 -1.51 6.92
N ASP A 289 -11.54 -2.04 8.09
CA ASP A 289 -12.19 -3.35 8.20
C ASP A 289 -13.45 -3.44 7.34
N LYS A 290 -14.27 -2.38 7.38
CA LYS A 290 -15.50 -2.31 6.60
C LYS A 290 -15.23 -2.39 5.09
N THR A 291 -14.35 -1.54 4.58
CA THR A 291 -14.04 -1.48 3.15
C THR A 291 -13.38 -2.78 2.66
N LEU A 292 -12.52 -3.39 3.47
CA LEU A 292 -11.93 -4.70 3.17
C LEU A 292 -13.00 -5.80 3.13
N ALA A 293 -13.91 -5.84 4.10
CA ALA A 293 -15.00 -6.82 4.13
C ALA A 293 -15.95 -6.64 2.94
N GLU A 294 -16.32 -5.40 2.60
CA GLU A 294 -17.14 -5.08 1.42
C GLU A 294 -16.44 -5.53 0.13
N TYR A 295 -15.14 -5.26 -0.02
CA TYR A 295 -14.39 -5.68 -1.19
C TYR A 295 -14.26 -7.20 -1.29
N GLN A 296 -13.96 -7.88 -0.17
CA GLN A 296 -13.93 -9.34 -0.10
C GLN A 296 -15.29 -9.96 -0.46
N GLN A 297 -16.40 -9.35 -0.02
CA GLN A 297 -17.73 -9.80 -0.41
C GLN A 297 -17.98 -9.61 -1.90
N LEU A 298 -17.61 -8.44 -2.47
CA LEU A 298 -17.76 -8.14 -3.89
C LEU A 298 -17.10 -9.19 -4.79
N ILE A 299 -15.91 -9.67 -4.40
CA ILE A 299 -15.13 -10.66 -5.16
C ILE A 299 -15.34 -12.11 -4.68
N ALA A 300 -16.37 -12.37 -3.86
CA ALA A 300 -16.65 -13.68 -3.25
C ALA A 300 -15.43 -14.33 -2.57
N ARG A 301 -14.59 -13.52 -1.90
CA ARG A 301 -13.36 -13.93 -1.21
C ARG A 301 -12.39 -14.67 -2.14
N HIS A 302 -12.28 -14.21 -3.39
CA HIS A 302 -11.38 -14.79 -4.38
C HIS A 302 -9.93 -14.92 -3.84
N PRO A 303 -9.26 -16.07 -3.99
CA PRO A 303 -7.95 -16.33 -3.38
C PRO A 303 -6.81 -15.44 -3.90
N LYS A 304 -6.99 -14.80 -5.08
CA LYS A 304 -6.02 -13.82 -5.61
C LYS A 304 -6.01 -12.49 -4.85
N PHE A 305 -6.94 -12.28 -3.92
CA PHE A 305 -6.92 -11.16 -2.99
C PHE A 305 -6.78 -11.65 -1.56
N THR A 306 -5.77 -11.18 -0.84
CA THR A 306 -5.63 -11.47 0.60
C THR A 306 -5.40 -10.19 1.40
N SER A 307 -5.62 -10.24 2.70
CA SER A 307 -5.23 -9.15 3.60
C SER A 307 -4.69 -9.73 4.90
N PHE A 308 -3.62 -9.13 5.40
CA PHE A 308 -2.96 -9.47 6.65
C PHE A 308 -2.41 -8.19 7.28
N THR A 309 -1.78 -8.32 8.43
CA THR A 309 -1.27 -7.22 9.22
C THR A 309 0.25 -7.19 9.23
N SER A 310 0.83 -6.04 9.58
CA SER A 310 2.26 -5.98 9.84
C SER A 310 2.68 -6.89 11.00
N ALA A 311 1.80 -7.19 11.95
CA ALA A 311 2.09 -8.18 13.00
C ALA A 311 2.27 -9.59 12.44
N ASP A 312 1.46 -10.00 11.44
CA ASP A 312 1.60 -11.30 10.78
C ASP A 312 2.96 -11.42 10.08
N VAL A 313 3.45 -10.32 9.49
CA VAL A 313 4.78 -10.25 8.88
C VAL A 313 5.89 -10.43 9.91
N LEU A 314 5.77 -9.77 11.07
CA LEU A 314 6.75 -9.92 12.15
C LEU A 314 6.74 -11.34 12.73
N ALA A 315 5.54 -11.93 12.91
CA ALA A 315 5.37 -13.29 13.38
C ALA A 315 5.99 -14.31 12.41
N ALA A 316 5.85 -14.09 11.10
CA ALA A 316 6.48 -14.91 10.08
C ALA A 316 8.03 -14.92 10.20
N ALA A 317 8.63 -13.82 10.64
CA ALA A 317 10.08 -13.68 10.82
C ALA A 317 10.57 -14.01 12.25
N ALA A 318 9.65 -14.24 13.20
CA ALA A 318 9.99 -14.47 14.59
C ALA A 318 10.75 -15.80 14.79
N GLY A 319 11.74 -15.78 15.68
CA GLY A 319 12.52 -16.96 16.07
C GLY A 319 13.53 -17.45 15.03
N ILE A 320 13.75 -16.72 13.93
CA ILE A 320 14.70 -17.12 12.89
C ILE A 320 16.15 -16.88 13.34
N ASP A 321 16.52 -15.65 13.66
CA ASP A 321 17.82 -15.29 14.22
C ASP A 321 17.79 -13.91 14.92
N ASP A 322 18.92 -13.56 15.53
CA ASP A 322 19.11 -12.32 16.28
C ASP A 322 19.04 -11.05 15.41
N GLU A 323 19.38 -11.12 14.12
CA GLU A 323 19.30 -9.96 13.23
C GLU A 323 17.84 -9.58 13.00
N LEU A 324 17.02 -10.57 12.65
CA LEU A 324 15.58 -10.37 12.49
C LEU A 324 14.92 -10.01 13.82
N GLN A 325 15.37 -10.54 14.96
CA GLN A 325 14.84 -10.10 16.27
C GLN A 325 15.13 -8.63 16.54
N ARG A 326 16.34 -8.12 16.24
CA ARG A 326 16.65 -6.69 16.38
C ARG A 326 15.77 -5.82 15.50
N TRP A 327 15.56 -6.23 14.25
CA TRP A 327 14.67 -5.52 13.33
C TRP A 327 13.20 -5.56 13.82
N ILE A 328 12.69 -6.71 14.26
CA ILE A 328 11.34 -6.86 14.83
C ILE A 328 11.16 -5.91 16.01
N SER A 329 12.08 -5.92 16.99
CA SER A 329 12.03 -5.02 18.15
C SER A 329 12.04 -3.55 17.72
N TRP A 330 12.87 -3.19 16.74
CA TRP A 330 12.91 -1.83 16.21
C TRP A 330 11.60 -1.43 15.53
N TYR A 331 11.04 -2.29 14.67
CA TYR A 331 9.80 -2.01 13.94
C TYR A 331 8.60 -1.90 14.89
N ARG A 332 8.49 -2.82 15.86
CA ARG A 332 7.48 -2.76 16.93
C ARG A 332 7.60 -1.46 17.72
N GLY A 333 8.82 -1.12 18.13
CA GLY A 333 9.12 0.10 18.86
C GLY A 333 8.77 1.37 18.10
N LEU A 334 9.04 1.45 16.79
CA LEU A 334 8.72 2.62 15.98
C LEU A 334 7.21 2.74 15.73
N TYR A 335 6.56 1.67 15.27
CA TYR A 335 5.16 1.73 14.81
C TYR A 335 4.13 1.35 15.86
N ASN A 336 4.53 1.15 17.12
CA ASN A 336 3.65 0.81 18.26
C ASN A 336 2.85 -0.47 18.04
N LEU A 337 3.52 -1.54 17.59
CA LEU A 337 2.89 -2.86 17.52
C LEU A 337 2.97 -3.54 18.89
N PRO A 338 1.91 -4.24 19.32
CA PRO A 338 1.94 -5.00 20.56
C PRO A 338 3.00 -6.10 20.50
N GLU A 339 3.63 -6.38 21.64
CA GLU A 339 4.37 -7.62 21.81
C GLU A 339 3.37 -8.78 21.82
N GLU A 340 3.69 -9.87 21.12
CA GLU A 340 2.92 -11.10 21.26
C GLU A 340 3.00 -11.54 22.73
N SER A 341 1.83 -11.78 23.34
CA SER A 341 1.78 -12.45 24.63
C SER A 341 2.40 -13.84 24.42
N ARG A 342 3.60 -14.05 24.98
CA ARG A 342 4.30 -15.33 24.92
C ARG A 342 3.50 -16.45 25.54
#